data_AF-A0A7X7B456-F1
#
_entry.id   AF-A0A7X7B456-F1
#
_cell.length_a   1.000
_cell.length_b   1.000
_cell.length_c   1.000
_cell.angle_alpha   90.00
_cell.angle_beta   90.00
_cell.angle_gamma   90.00
#
_symmetry.space_group_name_H-M   'P 1'
#
loop_
_entity.id
_entity.type
_entity.pdbx_description
1 polymer ?
#
loop_
_entity_poly.entity_id
_entity_poly.type
_entity_poly.pdbx_seq_one_letter_code
_entity_poly.pdbx_strand_id
1 'polypeptide(L)'
;MLDIGDVVKGSYKLRSIANRDNGDRDYSIDNFAMPLTLELGRELNFKKVSSILVRLGNTSMFSLHLLLDRDLHSQIMHLDLDAKDTYLEFYKSGSGKMYLKILDR
;
A
#
# COMPACT_ATOMS: atom_id res chain seq x y z
N MET A 1 11.06 -12.24 9.32
CA MET A 1 9.95 -11.26 9.38
C MET A 1 10.12 -10.33 8.19
N LEU A 2 9.05 -10.10 7.44
CA LEU A 2 9.10 -9.24 6.24
C LEU A 2 9.41 -7.80 6.64
N ASP A 3 10.10 -7.09 5.75
CA ASP A 3 10.23 -5.64 5.79
C ASP A 3 9.52 -4.98 4.61
N ILE A 4 9.28 -3.68 4.70
CA ILE A 4 8.57 -2.93 3.65
C ILE A 4 9.29 -3.01 2.31
N GLY A 5 10.63 -3.10 2.32
CA GLY A 5 11.44 -3.27 1.12
C GLY A 5 11.24 -4.63 0.44
N ASP A 6 10.75 -5.65 1.14
CA ASP A 6 10.40 -6.94 0.53
C ASP A 6 9.09 -6.83 -0.25
N VAL A 7 8.17 -5.99 0.22
CA VAL A 7 6.79 -5.94 -0.27
C VAL A 7 6.55 -4.77 -1.22
N VAL A 8 7.24 -3.65 -1.03
CA VAL A 8 7.00 -2.41 -1.75
C VAL A 8 8.26 -1.97 -2.48
N LYS A 9 8.12 -1.76 -3.78
CA LYS A 9 9.17 -1.29 -4.71
C LYS A 9 8.77 0.05 -5.32
N GLY A 10 9.75 0.71 -5.93
CA GLY A 10 9.56 1.99 -6.63
C GLY A 10 9.70 3.21 -5.73
N SER A 11 9.12 4.33 -6.18
CA SER A 11 9.27 5.63 -5.53
C SER A 11 8.04 5.95 -4.70
N TYR A 12 8.19 5.87 -3.38
CA TYR A 12 7.14 6.19 -2.42
C TYR A 12 7.67 7.04 -1.27
N LYS A 13 6.79 7.76 -0.59
CA LYS A 13 7.12 8.51 0.62
C LYS A 13 6.54 7.79 1.82
N LEU A 14 7.41 7.14 2.59
CA LEU A 14 7.03 6.57 3.89
C LEU A 14 6.78 7.72 4.87
N ARG A 15 5.60 7.72 5.49
CA ARG A 15 5.16 8.79 6.41
C ARG A 15 5.29 8.38 7.87
N SER A 16 4.95 7.14 8.21
CA SER A 16 5.08 6.62 9.57
C SER A 16 5.20 5.10 9.59
N ILE A 17 5.82 4.60 10.66
CA ILE A 17 5.92 3.19 11.02
C ILE A 17 5.36 3.03 12.42
N ALA A 18 4.48 2.06 12.64
CA ALA A 18 3.96 1.73 13.96
C ALA A 18 4.08 0.23 14.24
N ASN A 19 4.67 -0.12 15.38
CA ASN A 19 4.68 -1.49 15.88
C ASN A 19 3.36 -1.76 16.62
N ARG A 20 2.79 -2.93 16.40
CA ARG A 20 1.58 -3.40 17.09
C ARG A 20 1.97 -4.41 18.17
N ASP A 21 1.12 -4.53 19.19
CA ASP A 21 1.36 -5.42 20.32
C ASP A 21 1.43 -6.91 19.93
N ASN A 22 0.82 -7.28 18.80
CA ASN A 22 0.86 -8.63 18.23
C ASN A 22 2.13 -8.91 17.39
N GLY A 23 3.06 -7.96 17.33
CA GLY A 23 4.29 -8.06 16.52
C GLY A 23 4.14 -7.59 15.08
N ASP A 24 2.94 -7.22 14.63
CA ASP A 24 2.75 -6.67 13.28
C ASP A 24 3.37 -5.27 13.18
N ARG A 25 3.71 -4.88 11.95
CA ARG A 25 4.18 -3.53 11.64
C ARG A 25 3.32 -2.87 10.58
N ASP A 26 2.89 -1.66 10.91
CA ASP A 26 2.10 -0.79 10.04
C ASP A 26 3.00 0.25 9.37
N TYR A 27 3.05 0.23 8.05
CA TYR A 27 3.77 1.19 7.22
C TYR A 27 2.76 2.07 6.49
N SER A 28 2.74 3.36 6.83
CA SER A 28 1.87 4.34 6.17
C SER A 28 2.62 5.04 5.05
N ILE A 29 2.19 4.81 3.81
CA ILE A 29 2.70 5.45 2.60
C ILE A 29 1.80 6.64 2.26
N ASP A 30 2.42 7.78 2.01
CA ASP A 30 1.71 9.00 1.62
C ASP A 30 1.25 8.93 0.17
N ASN A 31 -0.03 9.21 -0.07
CA ASN A 31 -0.57 9.39 -1.42
C ASN A 31 -1.01 10.85 -1.67
N PHE A 32 -0.70 11.77 -0.74
CA PHE A 32 -0.95 13.22 -0.87
C PHE A 32 -2.40 13.58 -1.23
N ALA A 33 -3.37 12.74 -0.83
CA ALA A 33 -4.78 12.89 -1.22
C ALA A 33 -5.01 12.97 -2.74
N MET A 34 -4.11 12.41 -3.55
CA MET A 34 -4.21 12.39 -5.00
C MET A 34 -5.09 11.23 -5.49
N PRO A 35 -5.60 11.29 -6.73
CA PRO A 35 -6.16 10.10 -7.38
C PRO A 35 -5.13 8.98 -7.45
N LEU A 36 -5.58 7.75 -7.16
CA LEU A 36 -4.76 6.55 -7.22
C LEU A 36 -5.39 5.56 -8.21
N THR A 37 -4.57 5.02 -9.11
CA THR A 37 -4.95 3.89 -9.95
C THR A 37 -4.30 2.63 -9.38
N LEU A 38 -5.11 1.62 -9.05
CA LEU A 38 -4.63 0.30 -8.69
C LEU A 38 -4.72 -0.62 -9.91
N GLU A 39 -3.63 -1.30 -10.23
CA GLU A 39 -3.59 -2.29 -11.31
C GLU A 39 -3.50 -3.70 -10.71
N LEU A 40 -4.57 -4.49 -10.86
CA LEU A 40 -4.65 -5.90 -10.43
C LEU A 40 -5.57 -6.67 -11.38
N GLY A 41 -5.01 -7.20 -12.48
CA GLY A 41 -5.76 -7.85 -13.57
C GLY A 41 -6.72 -6.91 -14.35
N ARG A 42 -7.14 -5.80 -13.74
CA ARG A 42 -7.92 -4.68 -14.25
C ARG A 42 -7.52 -3.41 -13.51
N GLU A 43 -7.82 -2.26 -14.09
CA GLU A 43 -7.59 -0.95 -13.47
C GLU A 43 -8.76 -0.56 -12.57
N LEU A 44 -8.48 -0.30 -11.29
CA LEU A 44 -9.40 0.31 -10.35
C LEU A 44 -8.97 1.76 -10.08
N ASN A 45 -9.86 2.70 -10.37
CA ASN A 45 -9.57 4.13 -10.27
C ASN A 45 -10.23 4.73 -9.02
N PHE A 46 -9.41 5.23 -8.10
CA PHE A 46 -9.87 5.90 -6.88
C PHE A 46 -9.68 7.41 -7.04
N LYS A 47 -10.79 8.17 -6.91
CA LYS A 47 -10.75 9.64 -7.06
C LYS A 47 -9.86 10.32 -6.02
N LYS A 48 -9.79 9.75 -4.82
CA LYS A 48 -9.02 10.30 -3.69
C LYS A 48 -8.60 9.17 -2.76
N VAL A 49 -7.30 9.02 -2.55
CA VAL A 49 -6.71 8.18 -1.50
C VAL A 49 -5.76 9.06 -0.71
N SER A 50 -5.96 9.18 0.61
CA SER A 50 -5.12 10.02 1.47
C SER A 50 -3.77 9.35 1.71
N SER A 51 -3.81 8.10 2.14
CA SER A 51 -2.65 7.28 2.46
C SER A 51 -2.94 5.82 2.22
N ILE A 52 -1.87 5.05 2.16
CA ILE A 52 -1.91 3.62 1.93
C ILE A 52 -1.22 2.96 3.11
N LEU A 53 -1.93 2.08 3.78
CA LEU A 53 -1.39 1.33 4.89
C LEU A 53 -1.00 -0.06 4.41
N VAL A 54 0.28 -0.40 4.57
CA VAL A 54 0.79 -1.76 4.37
C VAL A 54 1.08 -2.34 5.74
N ARG A 55 0.39 -3.41 6.12
CA ARG A 55 0.66 -4.11 7.38
C ARG A 55 1.37 -5.42 7.09
N LEU A 56 2.52 -5.59 7.72
CA LEU A 56 3.33 -6.80 7.66
C LEU A 56 3.15 -7.59 8.95
N GLY A 57 2.77 -8.85 8.82
CA GLY A 57 2.68 -9.78 9.93
C GLY A 57 3.96 -10.61 10.11
N ASN A 58 3.86 -11.63 10.96
CA ASN A 58 4.94 -12.58 11.21
C ASN A 58 5.08 -13.67 10.12
N THR A 59 4.15 -13.73 9.16
CA THR A 59 4.14 -14.70 8.05
C THR A 59 4.61 -14.04 6.74
N SER A 60 4.48 -14.74 5.60
CA SER A 60 4.67 -14.12 4.29
C SER A 60 3.48 -13.27 3.82
N MET A 61 2.37 -13.30 4.55
CA MET A 61 1.19 -12.51 4.21
C MET A 61 1.38 -11.05 4.64
N PHE A 62 0.91 -10.14 3.79
CA PHE A 62 0.76 -8.74 4.11
C PHE A 62 -0.61 -8.23 3.67
N SER A 63 -1.07 -7.17 4.32
CA SER A 63 -2.32 -6.53 3.96
C SER A 63 -2.10 -5.12 3.45
N LEU A 64 -2.85 -4.75 2.42
CA LEU A 64 -2.86 -3.46 1.77
C LEU A 64 -4.20 -2.79 2.02
N HIS A 65 -4.19 -1.59 2.60
CA HIS A 65 -5.39 -0.81 2.86
C HIS A 65 -5.28 0.55 2.18
N LEU A 66 -6.26 0.89 1.33
CA LEU A 66 -6.38 2.23 0.74
C LEU A 66 -7.28 3.08 1.63
N LEU A 67 -6.75 4.15 2.19
CA LEU A 67 -7.49 4.99 3.15
C LEU A 67 -8.02 6.26 2.48
N LEU A 68 -9.32 6.54 2.64
CA LEU A 68 -9.93 7.82 2.28
C LEU A 68 -9.47 8.92 3.23
N ASP A 69 -9.53 8.60 4.52
CA ASP A 69 -9.12 9.45 5.63
C ASP A 69 -8.31 8.59 6.61
N ARG A 70 -7.07 8.99 6.84
CA ARG A 70 -6.15 8.30 7.73
C ARG A 70 -6.56 8.43 9.19
N ASP A 71 -6.96 9.62 9.62
CA ASP A 71 -7.20 9.90 11.03
C ASP A 71 -8.47 9.20 11.51
N LEU A 72 -9.45 9.07 10.61
CA LEU A 72 -10.66 8.28 10.83
C LEU A 72 -10.50 6.79 10.50
N HIS A 73 -9.33 6.35 10.01
CA HIS A 73 -9.08 5.00 9.48
C HIS A 73 -10.17 4.53 8.50
N SER A 74 -10.73 5.46 7.73
CA SER A 74 -11.79 5.18 6.77
C SER A 74 -11.19 4.50 5.55
N GLN A 75 -11.38 3.18 5.44
CA GLN A 75 -10.85 2.37 4.35
C GLN A 75 -11.82 2.33 3.16
N ILE A 76 -11.27 2.40 1.95
CA ILE A 76 -12.02 2.25 0.69
C ILE A 76 -11.79 0.86 0.10
N MET A 77 -10.59 0.29 0.31
CA MET A 77 -10.24 -1.02 -0.20
C MET A 77 -9.26 -1.70 0.74
N HIS A 78 -9.38 -3.02 0.83
CA HIS A 78 -8.51 -3.91 1.57
C HIS A 78 -8.20 -5.14 0.73
N LEU A 79 -6.93 -5.55 0.72
CA LEU A 79 -6.45 -6.77 0.06
C LEU A 79 -5.41 -7.46 0.94
N ASP A 80 -5.50 -8.79 1.04
CA ASP A 80 -4.45 -9.64 1.61
C ASP A 80 -3.68 -10.31 0.48
N LEU A 81 -2.36 -10.29 0.57
CA LEU A 81 -1.43 -10.74 -0.48
C LEU A 81 -0.29 -11.56 0.14
N ASP A 82 0.26 -12.52 -0.61
CA ASP A 82 1.44 -13.27 -0.21
C ASP A 82 2.70 -12.64 -0.82
N ALA A 83 3.64 -12.22 0.03
CA ALA A 83 4.92 -11.64 -0.39
C ALA A 83 5.86 -12.65 -1.06
N LYS A 84 5.54 -13.96 -1.04
CA LYS A 84 6.27 -14.97 -1.82
C LYS A 84 5.92 -14.91 -3.30
N ASP A 85 4.67 -14.59 -3.61
CA ASP A 85 4.13 -14.63 -4.97
C ASP A 85 4.03 -13.23 -5.57
N THR A 86 3.89 -12.20 -4.75
CA THR A 86 3.59 -10.84 -5.21
C THR A 86 4.43 -9.76 -4.55
N TYR A 87 4.48 -8.59 -5.21
CA TYR A 87 4.96 -7.35 -4.63
C TYR A 87 4.17 -6.14 -5.17
N LEU A 88 4.25 -5.03 -4.45
CA LEU A 88 3.65 -3.76 -4.80
C LEU A 88 4.67 -2.86 -5.49
N GLU A 89 4.33 -2.28 -6.63
CA GLU A 89 5.13 -1.23 -7.27
C GLU A 89 4.41 0.11 -7.21
N PHE A 90 5.05 1.08 -6.54
CA PHE A 90 4.58 2.46 -6.51
C PHE A 90 5.36 3.35 -7.46
N TYR A 91 4.62 4.10 -8.27
CA TYR A 91 5.22 5.16 -9.06
C TYR A 91 4.26 6.30 -9.31
N LYS A 92 4.85 7.46 -9.60
CA LYS A 92 4.13 8.65 -10.03
C LYS A 92 4.32 8.80 -11.53
N SER A 93 3.22 8.89 -12.27
CA SER A 93 3.27 9.20 -13.69
C SER A 93 3.73 10.64 -13.94
N GLY A 94 4.26 10.91 -15.14
CA GLY A 94 4.62 12.26 -15.56
C GLY A 94 3.44 13.26 -15.53
N SER A 95 2.19 12.78 -15.62
CA SER A 95 0.98 13.61 -15.49
C SER A 95 0.56 13.87 -14.03
N GLY A 96 1.37 13.46 -13.05
CA GLY A 96 1.13 13.67 -11.63
C GLY A 96 0.20 12.66 -10.96
N LYS A 97 -0.37 11.70 -11.69
CA LYS A 97 -1.21 10.64 -11.10
C LYS A 97 -0.36 9.58 -10.41
N MET A 98 -0.84 9.07 -9.29
CA MET A 98 -0.20 7.98 -8.53
C MET A 98 -0.74 6.63 -9.01
N TYR A 99 0.16 5.66 -9.13
CA TYR A 99 -0.15 4.30 -9.50
C TYR A 99 0.40 3.33 -8.46
N LEU A 100 -0.37 2.28 -8.23
CA LEU A 100 0.00 1.13 -7.43
C LEU A 100 -0.27 -0.13 -8.24
N LYS A 101 0.78 -0.86 -8.63
CA LYS A 101 0.63 -2.15 -9.29
C LYS A 101 0.82 -3.29 -8.29
N ILE A 102 0.00 -4.32 -8.43
CA ILE A 102 0.26 -5.62 -7.79
C ILE A 102 0.86 -6.49 -8.89
N LEU A 103 2.11 -6.90 -8.69
CA LEU A 103 2.89 -7.67 -9.66
C LEU A 103 3.24 -9.03 -9.08
N ASP A 104 3.25 -10.04 -9.94
CA ASP A 104 3.77 -11.37 -9.61
C ASP A 104 5.31 -11.34 -9.57
N ARG A 105 5.90 -12.24 -8.79
CA ARG A 105 7.36 -12.36 -8.60
C ARG A 105 8.05 -13.26 -9.63
#